data_AF-A0A2G9UK60-F1
#
_entry.id   AF-A0A2G9UK60-F1
#
_cell.length_a   1.000
_cell.length_b   1.000
_cell.length_c   1.000
_cell.angle_alpha   90.00
_cell.angle_beta   90.00
_cell.angle_gamma   90.00
#
_symmetry.space_group_name_H-M   'P 1'
#
loop_
_entity.id
_entity.type
_entity.pdbx_description
1 polymer ?
#
loop_
_entity_poly.entity_id
_entity_poly.type
_entity_poly.pdbx_seq_one_letter_code
_entity_poly.pdbx_strand_id
1 'polypeptide(L)'
;MKRTAEGKVKDRDVGKVDKNGFKRKVEAIVAKLGVPAQAFVSLGEGHYRKPCTGMWKELEEANGEVAIDVGKSMYVGDAAGRHKTKSRPKKDHSCADRFFAANVGLKFQTPEEFFLDQSTPEPWGPPSFDPTEFFKKKKPLLEPEGRQGG
;
A
#
# COMPACT_ATOMS: atom_id res chain seq x y z
N MET A 1 -30.87 -14.51 8.95
CA MET A 1 -31.24 -13.10 8.70
C MET A 1 -30.18 -12.51 7.78
N LYS A 2 -30.45 -12.43 6.47
CA LYS A 2 -29.48 -11.96 5.46
C LYS A 2 -29.53 -10.44 5.42
N ARG A 3 -28.43 -9.75 5.72
CA ARG A 3 -28.28 -8.32 5.42
C ARG A 3 -27.23 -8.19 4.32
N THR A 4 -27.70 -7.99 3.09
CA THR A 4 -26.89 -7.55 1.96
C THR A 4 -26.69 -6.04 2.13
N ALA A 5 -25.47 -5.61 2.46
CA ALA A 5 -25.11 -4.20 2.41
C ALA A 5 -24.73 -3.85 0.96
N GLU A 6 -25.69 -3.35 0.19
CA GLU A 6 -25.45 -2.77 -1.12
C GLU A 6 -24.83 -1.38 -0.93
N GLY A 7 -23.50 -1.32 -0.85
CA GLY A 7 -22.75 -0.07 -0.94
C GLY A 7 -22.95 0.53 -2.34
N LYS A 8 -23.54 1.73 -2.37
CA LYS A 8 -23.84 2.51 -3.57
C LYS A 8 -22.55 2.86 -4.30
N VAL A 9 -22.21 2.10 -5.34
CA VAL A 9 -21.05 2.37 -6.21
C VAL A 9 -21.35 3.65 -7.00
N LYS A 10 -20.66 4.75 -6.68
CA LYS A 10 -20.69 5.98 -7.49
C LYS A 10 -20.02 5.69 -8.82
N ASP A 11 -20.80 5.73 -9.89
CA ASP A 11 -20.33 5.48 -11.25
C ASP A 11 -19.42 6.60 -11.74
N ARG A 12 -18.15 6.26 -11.95
CA ARG A 12 -17.25 6.95 -12.87
C ARG A 12 -16.63 5.89 -13.76
N ASP A 13 -16.83 6.01 -15.07
CA ASP A 13 -16.19 5.17 -16.07
C ASP A 13 -14.82 5.74 -16.39
N VAL A 14 -13.79 5.16 -15.75
CA VAL A 14 -12.40 5.40 -16.10
C VAL A 14 -11.68 4.06 -16.10
N GLY A 15 -11.58 3.39 -17.26
CA GLY A 15 -10.62 2.29 -17.42
C GLY A 15 -10.91 1.24 -18.50
N LYS A 16 -9.82 0.74 -19.10
CA LYS A 16 -9.76 -0.37 -20.10
C LYS A 16 -10.21 -1.74 -19.58
N VAL A 17 -10.64 -1.84 -18.32
CA VAL A 17 -10.92 -3.11 -17.63
C VAL A 17 -12.40 -3.15 -17.25
N ASP A 18 -13.09 -4.22 -17.67
CA ASP A 18 -14.48 -4.48 -17.30
C ASP A 18 -14.61 -4.65 -15.77
N LYS A 19 -15.35 -3.74 -15.13
CA LYS A 19 -15.62 -3.75 -13.68
C LYS A 19 -16.24 -5.07 -13.23
N ASN A 20 -17.19 -5.61 -14.01
CA ASN A 20 -17.90 -6.84 -13.67
C ASN A 20 -16.99 -8.06 -13.85
N GLY A 21 -16.18 -8.08 -14.91
CA GLY A 21 -15.12 -9.05 -15.11
C GLY A 21 -14.11 -9.07 -13.97
N PHE A 22 -13.70 -7.89 -13.49
CA PHE A 22 -12.81 -7.78 -12.33
C PHE A 22 -13.46 -8.33 -11.05
N LYS A 23 -14.71 -7.97 -10.76
CA LYS A 23 -15.46 -8.51 -9.60
C LYS A 23 -15.53 -10.04 -9.63
N ARG A 24 -15.94 -10.63 -10.76
CA ARG A 24 -15.98 -12.09 -10.93
C ARG A 24 -14.61 -12.74 -10.72
N LYS A 25 -13.53 -12.08 -11.17
CA LYS A 25 -12.17 -12.57 -10.97
C LYS A 25 -11.79 -12.59 -9.49
N VAL A 26 -12.12 -11.54 -8.74
CA VAL A 26 -11.89 -11.48 -7.29
C VAL A 26 -12.68 -12.58 -6.57
N GLU A 27 -13.97 -12.73 -6.88
CA GLU A 27 -14.82 -13.77 -6.29
C GLU A 27 -14.26 -15.18 -6.55
N ALA A 28 -13.80 -15.46 -7.77
CA ALA A 28 -13.18 -16.74 -8.11
C ALA A 28 -11.86 -17.00 -7.33
N ILE A 29 -11.05 -15.97 -7.10
CA ILE A 29 -9.82 -16.09 -6.30
C ILE A 29 -10.16 -16.39 -4.85
N VAL A 30 -11.10 -15.64 -4.26
CA VAL A 30 -11.53 -15.86 -2.87
C VAL A 30 -12.13 -17.26 -2.70
N ALA A 31 -12.97 -17.70 -3.64
CA ALA A 31 -13.54 -19.04 -3.63
C ALA A 31 -12.45 -20.13 -3.69
N LYS A 32 -11.39 -19.91 -4.48
CA LYS A 32 -10.26 -20.86 -4.59
C LYS A 32 -9.36 -20.86 -3.34
N LEU A 33 -9.18 -19.72 -2.68
CA LEU A 33 -8.42 -19.62 -1.44
C LEU A 33 -9.15 -20.28 -0.25
N GLY A 34 -10.49 -20.37 -0.32
CA GLY A 34 -11.29 -21.06 0.69
C GLY A 34 -11.36 -20.34 2.04
N VAL A 35 -10.98 -19.06 2.10
CA VAL A 35 -11.02 -18.24 3.31
C VAL A 35 -11.89 -16.99 3.08
N PRO A 36 -12.64 -16.53 4.08
CA PRO A 36 -13.34 -15.25 4.01
C PRO A 36 -12.34 -14.11 3.77
N ALA A 37 -12.62 -13.25 2.79
CA ALA A 37 -11.78 -12.11 2.44
C ALA A 37 -12.62 -10.88 2.10
N GLN A 38 -12.09 -9.71 2.45
CA GLN A 38 -12.63 -8.41 2.05
C GLN A 38 -11.66 -7.76 1.06
N ALA A 39 -12.18 -7.25 -0.06
CA ALA A 39 -11.37 -6.67 -1.13
C ALA A 39 -11.64 -5.17 -1.27
N PHE A 40 -10.58 -4.37 -1.18
CA PHE A 40 -10.57 -2.93 -1.45
C PHE A 40 -9.77 -2.65 -2.71
N VAL A 41 -10.31 -1.81 -3.60
CA VAL A 41 -9.77 -1.62 -4.96
C VAL A 41 -9.69 -0.13 -5.29
N SER A 42 -8.49 0.38 -5.52
CA SER A 42 -8.29 1.75 -6.01
C SER A 42 -8.48 1.80 -7.54
N LEU A 43 -9.50 2.51 -8.02
CA LEU A 43 -9.82 2.60 -9.45
C LEU A 43 -9.02 3.68 -10.21
N GLY A 44 -8.32 4.56 -9.49
CA GLY A 44 -7.62 5.68 -10.09
C GLY A 44 -6.50 6.21 -9.21
N GLU A 45 -6.02 7.39 -9.58
CA GLU A 45 -5.04 8.15 -8.80
C GLU A 45 -5.69 8.83 -7.60
N GLY A 46 -4.86 9.32 -6.67
CA GLY A 46 -5.30 10.03 -5.46
C GLY A 46 -5.05 9.24 -4.19
N HIS A 47 -5.75 9.60 -3.12
CA HIS A 47 -5.46 9.15 -1.76
C HIS A 47 -5.72 7.66 -1.52
N TYR A 48 -6.51 7.01 -2.37
CA TYR A 48 -6.71 5.55 -2.33
C TYR A 48 -5.59 4.75 -2.99
N ARG A 49 -4.79 5.38 -3.86
CA ARG A 49 -3.71 4.68 -4.56
C ARG A 49 -2.50 4.56 -3.65
N LYS A 50 -2.00 3.33 -3.48
CA LYS A 50 -0.74 3.09 -2.77
C LYS A 50 0.39 3.95 -3.38
N PRO A 51 1.25 4.58 -2.56
CA PRO A 51 1.46 4.33 -1.13
C PRO A 51 0.57 5.13 -0.16
N CYS A 52 -0.44 5.87 -0.64
CA CYS A 52 -1.34 6.60 0.23
C CYS A 52 -2.24 5.66 1.05
N THR A 53 -2.64 6.10 2.25
CA THR A 53 -3.34 5.28 3.25
C THR A 53 -4.87 5.27 3.10
N GLY A 54 -5.42 5.83 2.02
CA GLY A 54 -6.88 5.95 1.84
C GLY A 54 -7.60 4.60 1.91
N MET A 55 -7.08 3.56 1.26
CA MET A 55 -7.70 2.21 1.35
C MET A 55 -7.65 1.62 2.76
N TRP A 56 -6.64 1.96 3.55
CA TRP A 56 -6.56 1.52 4.95
C TRP A 56 -7.65 2.17 5.80
N LYS A 57 -7.91 3.47 5.59
CA LYS A 57 -9.00 4.18 6.28
C LYS A 57 -10.37 3.60 5.96
N GLU A 58 -10.61 3.23 4.69
CA GLU A 58 -11.84 2.53 4.30
C GLU A 58 -11.98 1.17 4.98
N LEU A 59 -10.86 0.45 5.17
CA LEU A 59 -10.85 -0.79 5.95
C LEU A 59 -11.23 -0.52 7.40
N GLU A 60 -10.63 0.48 8.05
CA GLU A 60 -10.95 0.85 9.43
C GLU A 60 -12.44 1.19 9.60
N GLU A 61 -13.01 1.96 8.67
CA GLU A 61 -14.43 2.32 8.68
C GLU A 61 -15.36 1.12 8.37
N ALA A 62 -14.92 0.21 7.50
CA ALA A 62 -15.70 -0.96 7.12
C ALA A 62 -15.54 -2.16 8.08
N ASN A 63 -14.68 -2.07 9.10
CA ASN A 63 -14.42 -3.14 10.07
C ASN A 63 -15.46 -3.19 11.21
N GLY A 64 -16.56 -2.43 11.09
CA GLY A 64 -17.59 -2.34 12.11
C GLY A 64 -17.05 -1.73 13.40
N GLU A 65 -17.44 -2.27 14.55
CA GLU A 65 -16.99 -1.79 15.87
C GLU A 65 -15.67 -2.43 16.33
N VAL A 66 -15.00 -3.17 15.45
CA VAL A 66 -13.75 -3.88 15.79
C VAL A 66 -12.55 -2.99 15.47
N ALA A 67 -11.83 -2.56 16.50
CA ALA A 67 -10.58 -1.82 16.33
C ALA A 67 -9.47 -2.72 15.75
N ILE A 68 -8.67 -2.18 14.84
CA ILE A 68 -7.54 -2.88 14.22
C ILE A 68 -6.28 -2.61 15.03
N ASP A 69 -5.66 -3.66 15.57
CA ASP A 69 -4.35 -3.58 16.22
C ASP A 69 -3.25 -3.60 15.13
N VAL A 70 -2.77 -2.41 14.75
CA VAL A 70 -1.73 -2.24 13.72
C VAL A 70 -0.44 -2.98 14.08
N GLY A 71 -0.09 -3.03 15.38
CA GLY A 71 1.12 -3.69 15.87
C GLY A 71 1.09 -5.21 15.74
N LYS A 72 -0.11 -5.80 15.72
CA LYS A 72 -0.33 -7.24 15.43
C LYS A 72 -0.72 -7.51 13.98
N SER A 73 -0.85 -6.47 13.18
CA SER A 73 -1.20 -6.56 11.76
C SER A 73 0.05 -6.54 10.88
N MET A 74 -0.09 -7.06 9.67
CA MET A 74 0.99 -7.05 8.68
C MET A 74 0.46 -6.84 7.27
N TYR A 75 1.32 -6.29 6.42
CA TYR A 75 1.07 -6.12 5.00
C TYR A 75 2.04 -6.95 4.17
N VAL A 76 1.51 -7.75 3.26
CA VAL A 76 2.30 -8.60 2.35
C VAL A 76 2.09 -8.12 0.91
N GLY A 77 3.17 -7.83 0.19
CA GLY A 77 3.08 -7.31 -1.19
C GLY A 77 4.39 -7.39 -1.97
N ASP A 78 4.28 -7.48 -3.29
CA ASP A 78 5.42 -7.67 -4.20
C ASP A 78 6.08 -6.35 -4.63
N ALA A 79 5.37 -5.22 -4.56
CA ALA A 79 5.88 -3.90 -4.90
C ALA A 79 6.78 -3.34 -3.80
N ALA A 80 7.90 -4.00 -3.57
CA ALA A 80 8.79 -3.81 -2.43
C ALA A 80 10.08 -3.05 -2.78
N GLY A 81 10.24 -2.58 -4.02
CA GLY A 81 11.41 -1.82 -4.47
C GLY A 81 12.70 -2.63 -4.59
N ARG A 82 12.61 -3.96 -4.66
CA ARG A 82 13.77 -4.85 -4.63
C ARG A 82 14.62 -4.69 -5.89
N HIS A 83 15.93 -4.69 -5.70
CA HIS A 83 16.92 -4.54 -6.77
C HIS A 83 17.02 -5.82 -7.60
N LYS A 84 17.58 -5.67 -8.80
CA LYS A 84 18.03 -6.81 -9.60
C LYS A 84 19.23 -7.46 -8.90
N THR A 85 19.16 -8.76 -8.69
CA THR A 85 20.24 -9.58 -8.11
C THR A 85 20.50 -10.79 -9.01
N LYS A 86 21.40 -11.70 -8.62
CA LYS A 86 21.59 -12.98 -9.32
C LYS A 86 20.35 -13.88 -9.21
N SER A 87 19.65 -13.83 -8.08
CA SER A 87 18.43 -14.60 -7.81
C SER A 87 17.16 -13.91 -8.33
N ARG A 88 17.15 -12.56 -8.41
CA ARG A 88 16.06 -11.77 -8.97
C ARG A 88 16.48 -11.09 -10.28
N PRO A 89 16.07 -11.59 -11.46
CA PRO A 89 16.53 -11.08 -12.75
C PRO A 89 15.95 -9.70 -13.13
N LYS A 90 14.87 -9.26 -12.48
CA LYS A 90 14.20 -7.97 -12.73
C LYS A 90 14.00 -7.23 -11.42
N LYS A 91 14.33 -5.94 -11.37
CA LYS A 91 13.94 -5.09 -10.23
C LYS A 91 12.42 -5.01 -10.11
N ASP A 92 11.92 -4.76 -8.90
CA ASP A 92 10.49 -4.50 -8.71
C ASP A 92 10.07 -3.24 -9.48
N HIS A 93 8.83 -3.26 -9.97
CA HIS A 93 8.28 -2.16 -10.77
C HIS A 93 8.02 -0.91 -9.92
N SER A 94 7.80 -1.06 -8.61
CA SER A 94 7.56 0.04 -7.68
C SER A 94 7.87 -0.37 -6.23
N CYS A 95 7.83 0.61 -5.32
CA CYS A 95 7.94 0.44 -3.87
C CYS A 95 6.59 0.67 -3.15
N ALA A 96 5.47 0.60 -3.89
CA ALA A 96 4.17 1.08 -3.42
C ALA A 96 3.66 0.30 -2.20
N ASP A 97 3.91 -1.01 -2.12
CA ASP A 97 3.45 -1.85 -1.01
C ASP A 97 4.24 -1.60 0.26
N ARG A 98 5.57 -1.50 0.11
CA ARG A 98 6.47 -1.18 1.23
C ARG A 98 6.15 0.18 1.83
N PHE A 99 5.95 1.20 1.00
CA PHE A 99 5.63 2.53 1.48
C PHE A 99 4.19 2.66 1.97
N PHE A 100 3.24 1.91 1.42
CA PHE A 100 1.89 1.82 2.00
C PHE A 100 1.97 1.29 3.43
N ALA A 101 2.66 0.17 3.64
CA ALA A 101 2.86 -0.41 4.97
C ALA A 101 3.56 0.57 5.92
N ALA A 102 4.63 1.23 5.47
CA ALA A 102 5.34 2.23 6.27
C ALA A 102 4.46 3.44 6.65
N ASN A 103 3.64 3.94 5.72
CA ASN A 103 2.75 5.08 5.97
C ASN A 103 1.62 4.74 6.96
N VAL A 104 1.18 3.47 7.00
CA VAL A 104 0.19 3.00 7.98
C VAL A 104 0.86 2.64 9.32
N GLY A 105 2.13 2.22 9.30
CA GLY A 105 2.85 1.68 10.46
C GLY A 105 2.76 0.16 10.60
N LEU A 106 2.47 -0.56 9.51
CA LEU A 106 2.35 -2.02 9.47
C LEU A 106 3.71 -2.70 9.34
N LYS A 107 3.84 -3.89 9.93
CA LYS A 107 4.93 -4.80 9.60
C LYS A 107 4.82 -5.21 8.13
N PHE A 108 5.88 -5.00 7.35
CA PHE A 108 5.91 -5.33 5.92
C PHE A 108 6.71 -6.60 5.66
N GLN A 109 6.19 -7.46 4.78
CA GLN A 109 6.91 -8.60 4.21
C GLN A 109 6.57 -8.77 2.73
N THR A 110 7.45 -9.42 2.00
CA THR A 110 7.20 -9.86 0.62
C THR A 110 6.53 -11.23 0.60
N PRO A 111 5.89 -11.63 -0.51
CA PRO A 111 5.30 -12.96 -0.62
C PRO A 111 6.32 -14.09 -0.37
N GLU A 112 7.56 -13.91 -0.84
CA GLU A 112 8.63 -14.88 -0.65
C GLU A 112 9.10 -14.96 0.81
N GLU A 113 9.19 -13.83 1.50
CA GLU A 113 9.52 -13.80 2.94
C GLU A 113 8.41 -14.41 3.81
N PHE A 114 7.14 -14.20 3.44
CA PHE A 114 6.00 -14.63 4.27
C PHE A 114 5.54 -16.06 4.00
N PHE A 115 5.47 -16.48 2.73
CA PHE A 115 4.91 -17.79 2.36
C PHE A 115 5.97 -18.86 2.10
N LEU A 116 7.21 -18.47 1.81
CA LEU A 116 8.30 -19.40 1.46
C LEU A 116 9.44 -19.39 2.48
N ASP A 117 9.25 -18.71 3.63
CA ASP A 117 10.24 -18.55 4.70
C ASP A 117 11.62 -18.09 4.19
N GLN A 118 11.66 -17.33 3.10
CA GLN A 118 12.90 -16.84 2.53
C GLN A 118 13.59 -15.92 3.55
N SER A 119 14.62 -16.46 4.20
CA SER A 119 15.28 -15.80 5.33
C SER A 119 16.29 -14.74 4.89
N THR A 120 16.68 -14.75 3.62
CA THR A 120 17.65 -13.80 3.06
C THR A 120 16.91 -12.52 2.64
N PRO A 121 17.11 -11.39 3.36
CA PRO A 121 16.49 -10.13 3.00
C PRO A 121 17.02 -9.70 1.64
N GLU A 122 16.11 -9.37 0.73
CA GLU A 122 16.51 -8.95 -0.60
C GLU A 122 16.82 -7.46 -0.62
N PRO A 123 17.95 -7.05 -1.22
CA PRO A 123 18.34 -5.66 -1.21
C PRO A 123 17.31 -4.83 -1.95
N TRP A 124 16.91 -3.73 -1.32
CA TRP A 124 16.05 -2.70 -1.89
C TRP A 124 16.66 -1.34 -1.53
N GLY A 125 16.46 -0.35 -2.40
CA GLY A 125 17.07 0.97 -2.22
C GLY A 125 16.16 1.89 -1.41
N PRO A 126 16.72 2.71 -0.48
CA PRO A 126 15.94 3.75 0.18
C PRO A 126 15.36 4.71 -0.87
N PRO A 127 14.22 5.37 -0.58
CA PRO A 127 13.70 6.38 -1.49
C PRO A 127 14.75 7.47 -1.71
N SER A 128 14.79 8.04 -2.92
CA SER A 128 15.63 9.19 -3.22
C SER A 128 15.28 10.42 -2.37
N PHE A 129 14.06 10.44 -1.80
CA PHE A 129 13.56 11.48 -0.91
C PHE A 129 12.69 10.85 0.19
N ASP A 130 13.02 11.12 1.45
CA ASP A 130 12.19 10.76 2.60
C ASP A 130 11.56 12.04 3.19
N PRO A 131 10.24 12.22 3.09
CA PRO A 131 9.55 13.37 3.66
C PRO A 131 9.74 13.49 5.17
N THR A 132 9.77 12.36 5.89
CA THR A 132 9.90 12.32 7.36
C THR A 132 11.24 12.88 7.78
N GLU A 133 12.31 12.43 7.13
CA GLU A 133 13.66 12.96 7.37
C GLU A 133 13.81 14.41 6.90
N PHE A 134 13.14 14.79 5.82
CA PHE A 134 13.16 16.17 5.33
C PHE A 134 12.56 17.13 6.36
N PHE A 135 11.42 16.80 6.97
CA PHE A 135 10.76 17.66 7.97
C PHE A 135 11.43 17.65 9.34
N LYS A 136 12.20 16.60 9.69
CA LYS A 136 13.00 16.58 10.93
C LYS A 136 14.16 17.59 10.91
N LYS A 137 14.69 17.90 9.72
CA LYS A 137 15.81 18.83 9.57
C LYS A 137 15.29 20.26 9.71
N LYS A 138 15.70 20.97 10.77
CA LYS A 138 15.52 22.43 10.86
C LYS A 138 16.33 23.06 9.73
N LYS A 139 15.65 23.73 8.81
CA LYS A 139 16.27 24.44 7.69
C LYS A 139 15.95 25.93 7.80
N PRO A 140 16.91 26.80 7.43
CA PRO A 140 16.62 28.23 7.32
C PRO A 140 15.55 28.47 6.26
N LEU A 141 14.76 29.53 6.43
CA LEU A 141 13.70 29.88 5.48
C LEU A 141 14.27 30.33 4.12
N LEU A 142 15.49 30.88 4.12
CA LEU A 142 16.21 31.39 2.96
C LEU A 142 17.70 31.02 3.08
N GLU A 143 18.35 30.76 1.95
CA GLU A 143 19.81 30.66 1.86
C GLU A 143 20.33 31.61 0.76
N PRO A 144 21.16 32.63 1.10
CA PRO A 144 21.54 33.04 2.46
C PRO A 144 20.37 33.67 3.23
N GLU A 145 20.36 33.46 4.55
CA GLU A 145 19.54 34.22 5.49
C GLU A 145 19.84 35.71 5.28
N GLY A 146 18.84 36.51 4.91
CA GLY A 146 19.04 37.82 4.27
C GLY A 146 20.15 38.68 4.88
N ARG A 147 20.95 39.29 3.99
CA ARG A 147 21.96 40.32 4.29
C ARG A 147 21.41 41.26 5.37
N GLN A 148 21.97 41.23 6.58
CA GLN A 148 21.80 42.31 7.55
C GLN A 148 22.32 43.58 6.85
N GLY A 149 21.40 44.45 6.46
CA GLY A 149 21.75 45.73 5.84
C GLY A 149 22.60 46.53 6.81
N GLY A 150 23.77 46.97 6.35
CA GLY A 150 24.59 47.99 7.02
C GLY A 150 24.04 49.38 6.79
#